data_AF-A0A2A2GGN5-F1
#
_entry.id   AF-A0A2A2GGN5-F1
#
_cell.length_a   1.000
_cell.length_b   1.000
_cell.length_c   1.000
_cell.angle_alpha   90.00
_cell.angle_beta   90.00
_cell.angle_gamma   90.00
#
_symmetry.space_group_name_H-M   'P 1'
#
loop_
_entity.id
_entity.type
_entity.pdbx_description
1 polymer ?
#
loop_
_entity_poly.entity_id
_entity_poly.type
_entity_poly.pdbx_seq_one_letter_code
_entity_poly.pdbx_strand_id
1 'polypeptide(L)' 'MTEPADPIVPPEDRPEWAHLPPPARRALAEAEERRRNAAPLDLPTELGGRDGPEPVRYGDYERKGLAVDF' A
#
# COMPACT_ATOMS: atom_id res chain seq x y z
N MET A 1 -12.81 12.48 7.86
CA MET A 1 -13.14 11.11 8.28
C MET A 1 -11.80 10.40 8.38
N THR A 2 -11.25 10.30 9.59
CA THR A 2 -9.98 9.61 9.83
C THR A 2 -10.25 8.12 9.71
N GLU A 3 -9.66 7.43 8.74
CA GLU A 3 -9.66 5.96 8.73
C GLU A 3 -9.10 5.47 10.06
N PRO A 4 -9.73 4.47 10.72
CA PRO A 4 -9.14 3.90 11.91
C PRO A 4 -7.81 3.27 11.50
N ALA A 5 -6.73 3.68 12.14
CA ALA A 5 -5.45 3.00 12.00
C ALA A 5 -5.72 1.51 12.25
N ASP A 6 -5.47 0.68 11.22
CA ASP A 6 -5.63 -0.76 11.35
C ASP A 6 -4.92 -1.23 12.62
N PRO A 7 -5.52 -2.15 13.39
CA PRO A 7 -4.87 -2.67 14.58
C PRO A 7 -3.47 -3.14 14.18
N ILE A 8 -2.47 -2.78 14.99
CA ILE A 8 -1.08 -3.21 14.78
C ILE A 8 -1.03 -4.71 15.09
N VAL A 9 -1.51 -5.51 14.16
CA VAL A 9 -1.43 -6.97 14.20
C VAL A 9 -0.02 -7.32 13.75
N PRO A 10 0.72 -8.10 14.56
CA PRO A 10 2.01 -8.62 14.15
C PRO A 10 1.87 -9.28 12.77
N PRO A 11 2.82 -9.04 11.85
CA PRO A 11 2.74 -9.55 10.49
C PRO A 11 2.33 -11.03 10.44
N GLU A 12 2.94 -11.85 11.28
CA GLU A 12 2.71 -13.28 11.43
C GLU A 12 1.27 -13.70 11.79
N ASP A 13 0.51 -12.84 12.46
CA ASP A 13 -0.83 -13.15 13.00
C ASP A 13 -1.95 -12.65 12.08
N ARG A 14 -1.60 -12.10 10.92
CA ARG A 14 -2.57 -11.56 9.98
C ARG A 14 -3.42 -12.66 9.36
N PRO A 15 -4.77 -12.54 9.37
CA PRO A 15 -5.66 -13.58 8.86
C PRO A 15 -5.45 -13.83 7.36
N GLU A 16 -5.04 -12.81 6.60
CA GLU A 16 -4.68 -12.95 5.19
C GLU A 16 -3.44 -13.83 4.96
N TRP A 17 -2.60 -14.12 5.95
CA TRP A 17 -1.38 -14.94 5.79
C TRP A 17 -1.60 -16.42 6.08
N ALA A 18 -2.79 -16.78 6.56
CA ALA A 18 -3.13 -18.15 6.95
C ALA A 18 -2.92 -19.17 5.81
N HIS A 19 -3.16 -18.75 4.56
CA HIS A 19 -3.03 -19.59 3.37
C HIS A 19 -1.66 -19.49 2.68
N LEU A 20 -0.77 -18.60 3.15
CA LEU A 20 0.51 -18.36 2.51
C LEU A 20 1.54 -19.46 2.86
N PRO A 21 2.34 -19.92 1.88
CA PRO A 21 3.40 -20.87 2.14
C PRO A 21 4.49 -20.24 3.04
N PRO A 22 5.22 -21.03 3.84
CA PRO A 22 6.29 -20.53 4.72
C PRO A 22 7.29 -19.54 4.08
N PRO A 23 7.78 -19.75 2.83
CA PRO A 23 8.68 -18.77 2.20
C PRO A 23 8.01 -17.40 1.94
N ALA A 24 6.72 -17.37 1.58
CA ALA A 24 6.02 -16.12 1.32
C ALA A 24 5.86 -15.28 2.59
N ARG A 25 5.53 -15.93 3.73
CA ARG A 25 5.44 -15.25 5.03
C ARG A 25 6.76 -14.61 5.45
N ARG A 26 7.89 -15.30 5.25
CA ARG A 26 9.22 -14.76 5.55
C ARG A 26 9.55 -13.55 4.69
N ALA A 27 9.29 -13.62 3.39
CA ALA A 27 9.55 -12.51 2.47
C ALA A 27 8.75 -11.25 2.85
N LEU A 28 7.48 -11.41 3.24
CA LEU A 28 6.65 -10.30 3.69
C LEU A 28 7.12 -9.71 5.02
N ALA A 29 7.51 -10.56 5.98
CA ALA A 29 8.06 -10.11 7.26
C ALA A 29 9.36 -9.30 7.06
N GLU A 30 10.30 -9.78 6.26
CA GLU A 30 11.53 -9.02 5.94
C GLU A 30 11.24 -7.69 5.22
N ALA A 31 10.26 -7.67 4.30
CA ALA A 31 9.89 -6.45 3.61
C ALA A 31 9.30 -5.40 4.58
N GLU A 32 8.50 -5.84 5.55
CA GLU A 32 7.98 -5.00 6.62
C GLU A 32 9.11 -4.48 7.52
N GLU A 33 10.06 -5.33 7.92
CA GLU A 33 11.24 -4.90 8.68
C GLU A 33 12.07 -3.86 7.91
N ARG A 34 12.26 -4.05 6.59
CA ARG A 34 12.92 -3.06 5.73
C ARG A 34 12.16 -1.74 5.72
N ARG A 35 10.82 -1.74 5.65
CA ARG A 35 10.01 -0.52 5.71
C ARG A 35 10.15 0.20 7.05
N ARG A 36 10.12 -0.55 8.16
CA ARG A 36 10.27 0.02 9.51
C ARG A 36 11.64 0.65 9.74
N ASN A 37 12.68 0.07 9.15
CA ASN A 37 14.06 0.56 9.25
C ASN A 37 14.42 1.60 8.19
N ALA A 38 13.56 1.83 7.19
CA ALA A 38 13.80 2.84 6.17
C ALA A 38 13.58 4.24 6.77
N ALA A 39 14.51 5.15 6.48
CA ALA A 39 14.32 6.55 6.83
C ALA A 39 13.12 7.11 6.05
N PRO A 40 12.29 7.99 6.65
CA PRO A 40 11.23 8.67 5.95
C PRO A 40 11.85 9.48 4.81
N LEU A 41 11.31 9.31 3.60
CA LEU A 41 11.69 10.14 2.47
C LEU A 41 10.99 11.49 2.61
N ASP A 42 11.77 12.57 2.71
CA ASP A 42 11.27 13.94 2.71
C ASP A 42 10.96 14.35 1.26
N LEU A 43 9.91 13.74 0.70
CA LEU A 43 9.40 14.06 -0.63
C LEU A 43 8.32 15.14 -0.48
N PRO A 44 8.33 16.18 -1.33
CA PRO A 44 7.26 17.17 -1.32
C PRO A 44 5.92 16.47 -1.61
N THR A 45 4.88 16.89 -0.88
CA THR A 45 3.53 16.40 -1.13
C THR A 45 3.13 16.68 -2.58
N GLU A 46 2.68 15.65 -3.28
CA GLU A 46 2.11 15.82 -4.60
C GLU A 46 0.77 16.57 -4.47
N LEU A 47 0.70 17.76 -5.05
CA LEU A 47 -0.51 18.60 -5.04
C LEU A 47 -1.26 18.44 -6.36
N GLY A 48 -2.53 18.05 -6.29
CA GLY A 48 -3.37 17.86 -7.47
C GLY A 48 -3.27 16.48 -8.13
N GLY A 49 -2.40 15.60 -7.62
CA GLY A 49 -2.39 14.17 -7.97
C GLY A 49 -3.62 13.45 -7.40
N ARG A 50 -4.07 12.38 -8.07
CA ARG A 50 -5.09 11.47 -7.52
C ARG A 50 -4.44 10.67 -6.39
N ASP A 51 -5.18 10.44 -5.29
CA ASP A 51 -4.76 9.48 -4.28
C ASP A 51 -4.63 8.08 -4.90
N GLY A 52 -3.57 7.37 -4.54
CA GLY A 52 -3.32 6.00 -4.97
C GLY A 52 -2.34 5.87 -6.16
N PRO A 53 -2.14 4.64 -6.64
CA PRO A 53 -1.17 4.35 -7.68
C PRO A 53 -1.50 5.07 -9.00
N GLU A 54 -0.45 5.57 -9.65
CA GLU A 54 -0.54 6.41 -10.84
C GLU A 54 -1.35 5.73 -11.97
N PRO A 55 -2.42 6.36 -12.49
CA PRO A 55 -3.38 5.69 -13.38
C PRO A 55 -2.77 5.23 -14.70
N VAL A 56 -1.68 5.86 -15.18
CA VAL A 56 -0.98 5.41 -16.41
C VAL A 56 -0.32 4.05 -16.20
N ARG A 57 0.20 3.77 -15.01
CA ARG A 57 0.81 2.48 -14.67
C ARG A 57 -0.20 1.35 -14.49
N TYR A 58 -1.45 1.64 -14.12
CA TYR A 58 -2.42 0.61 -13.71
C TYR A 58 -3.72 0.60 -14.53
N GLY A 59 -3.86 1.48 -15.52
CA GLY A 59 -4.97 1.47 -16.48
C GLY A 59 -6.31 1.97 -15.92
N ASP A 60 -6.33 2.55 -14.72
CA ASP A 60 -7.54 3.05 -14.06
C ASP A 60 -7.79 4.53 -14.41
N TYR A 61 -8.15 4.76 -15.68
CA TYR A 61 -8.54 6.08 -16.19
C TYR A 61 -9.97 6.46 -15.81
N GLU A 62 -10.72 5.56 -15.18
CA GLU A 62 -12.10 5.78 -14.85
C GLU A 62 -12.26 6.40 -13.45
N ARG A 63 -13.22 7.32 -13.32
CA ARG A 63 -13.72 7.76 -12.03
C ARG A 63 -15.22 7.94 -12.13
N LYS A 64 -15.97 7.12 -11.40
CA LYS A 64 -17.45 7.11 -11.43
C LYS A 64 -18.03 6.92 -12.85
N GLY A 65 -17.39 6.05 -13.65
CA GLY A 65 -17.81 5.75 -15.03
C GLY A 65 -17.51 6.85 -16.05
N LEU A 66 -16.72 7.85 -15.68
CA LEU A 66 -16.18 8.85 -16.60
C LEU A 66 -14.70 8.57 -16.80
N ALA A 67 -14.29 8.38 -18.06
CA ALA A 67 -12.88 8.44 -18.41
C ALA A 67 -12.39 9.88 -18.19
N VAL A 68 -11.41 10.04 -17.31
CA VAL A 68 -10.81 11.34 -16.98
C VAL A 68 -9.36 11.28 -17.39
N ASP A 69 -9.02 12.09 -18.38
CA ASP A 69 -7.66 12.28 -18.92
C ASP A 69 -7.22 13.74 -18.66
N PHE A 70 -5.91 13.98 -18.55
CA PHE A 70 -5.32 15.30 -18.35
C PHE A 70 -4.58 15.77 -19.61
#